data_AF-A0A7U9XC00-F1
#
_entry.id   AF-A0A7U9XC00-F1
#
_cell.length_a   1.000
_cell.length_b   1.000
_cell.length_c   1.000
_cell.angle_alpha   90.00
_cell.angle_beta   90.00
_cell.angle_gamma   90.00
#
_symmetry.space_group_name_H-M   'P 1'
#
loop_
_entity.id
_entity.type
_entity.pdbx_description
1 polymer ?
#
loop_
_entity_poly.entity_id
_entity_poly.type
_entity_poly.pdbx_seq_one_letter_code
_entity_poly.pdbx_strand_id
1 'polypeptide(L)'
;MESRPIASLSSGHKHSFTGTENVLKEATCTEAGEKQVACIDAPNCDAVQKSTIPALGHDWGEWKVEIEATWDTEGKQVHSCSRCQIEETEVIKKLSETHEHAFNGAETILKEATCTEAGEKQIACFEPKCKEVKNEVIPALGHKYGNPVFEWSGDYKSAEAVFTCSVCDDTQKPAVEVTTKKNGNVVTYTASVSFEGKDYTDTKMVTVLPDKTEDGREVRVVSQPGIRDIPEELKKVEINGTKLDTEEAISKVMADGLYAQVKYENKDNVQIYDVELQFYNEASKAWEKVDADNFPKNGLEVTLPYPNGTSKEKFDFAAAHMFTHSMNGHKAGTIEYPTVDKAEDGIRFTVNGLSPIMVAWQEKPQGGGNTGNKPAAPNKEEQKSANTKAAPKTGDLADTGMLLLCLTASMGMMGCVLVYRKKRSF
;
A
#
# COMPACT_ATOMS: atom_id res chain seq x y z
N MET A 1 -94.09 78.60 -69.78
CA MET A 1 -92.88 78.83 -68.96
C MET A 1 -92.20 77.49 -68.80
N GLU A 2 -91.19 77.23 -69.62
CA GLU A 2 -90.33 76.05 -69.49
C GLU A 2 -88.89 76.57 -69.43
N SER A 3 -88.28 76.47 -68.25
CA SER A 3 -86.90 76.86 -67.99
C SER A 3 -85.99 75.62 -68.07
N ARG A 4 -85.04 75.69 -68.99
CA ARG A 4 -84.06 74.66 -69.36
C ARG A 4 -83.13 74.29 -68.19
N PRO A 5 -82.67 73.02 -68.09
CA PRO A 5 -81.68 72.60 -67.08
C PRO A 5 -80.28 73.15 -67.39
N ILE A 6 -79.59 73.63 -66.34
CA ILE A 6 -78.19 74.06 -66.38
C ILE A 6 -77.32 72.80 -66.39
N ALA A 7 -76.59 72.59 -67.49
CA ALA A 7 -75.57 71.56 -67.58
C ALA A 7 -74.43 71.89 -66.59
N SER A 8 -74.21 70.99 -65.62
CA SER A 8 -73.00 70.98 -64.80
C SER A 8 -71.80 70.72 -65.70
N LEU A 9 -70.99 71.75 -65.92
CA LEU A 9 -69.70 71.68 -66.60
C LEU A 9 -68.73 70.89 -65.72
N SER A 10 -68.72 69.57 -65.89
CA SER A 10 -67.58 68.72 -65.53
C SER A 10 -66.41 69.12 -66.44
N SER A 11 -65.61 70.11 -66.02
CA SER A 11 -64.30 70.36 -66.60
C SER A 11 -63.40 69.17 -66.27
N GLY A 12 -63.32 68.20 -67.18
CA GLY A 12 -62.43 67.06 -67.06
C GLY A 12 -60.98 67.52 -67.23
N HIS A 13 -60.27 67.70 -66.11
CA HIS A 13 -58.81 67.75 -66.12
C HIS A 13 -58.26 66.34 -65.94
N LYS A 14 -57.04 66.08 -66.41
CA LYS A 14 -56.36 64.81 -66.18
C LYS A 14 -55.79 64.82 -64.77
N HIS A 15 -56.03 63.77 -64.01
CA HIS A 15 -55.43 63.65 -62.67
C HIS A 15 -53.96 63.25 -62.78
N SER A 16 -53.13 63.91 -61.97
CA SER A 16 -51.72 63.54 -61.75
C SER A 16 -51.45 63.38 -60.27
N PHE A 17 -51.01 62.18 -59.89
CA PHE A 17 -50.74 61.76 -58.52
C PHE A 17 -49.24 61.54 -58.29
N THR A 18 -48.42 62.50 -58.74
CA THR A 18 -46.96 62.48 -58.58
C THR A 18 -46.47 63.41 -57.47
N GLY A 19 -47.38 63.87 -56.60
CA GLY A 19 -47.07 64.77 -55.48
C GLY A 19 -46.53 64.05 -54.23
N THR A 20 -46.36 64.80 -53.14
CA THR A 20 -45.89 64.26 -51.85
C THR A 20 -46.86 63.23 -51.29
N GLU A 21 -46.34 62.08 -50.87
CA GLU A 21 -47.11 61.03 -50.22
C GLU A 21 -47.45 61.42 -48.77
N ASN A 22 -48.70 61.15 -48.34
CA ASN A 22 -49.13 61.32 -46.96
C ASN A 22 -49.55 59.96 -46.37
N VAL A 23 -48.91 59.55 -45.28
CA VAL A 23 -49.20 58.29 -44.59
C VAL A 23 -50.39 58.50 -43.65
N LEU A 24 -51.46 57.74 -43.86
CA LEU A 24 -52.68 57.78 -43.05
C LEU A 24 -52.63 56.78 -41.89
N LYS A 25 -52.03 55.62 -42.14
CA LYS A 25 -51.83 54.56 -41.14
C LYS A 25 -50.45 53.97 -41.38
N GLU A 26 -49.58 54.04 -40.38
CA GLU A 26 -48.28 53.37 -40.41
C GLU A 26 -48.48 51.85 -40.50
N ALA A 27 -47.60 51.18 -41.25
CA ALA A 27 -47.58 49.73 -41.28
C ALA A 27 -47.00 49.18 -39.96
N THR A 28 -47.52 48.03 -39.50
CA THR A 28 -46.98 47.28 -38.35
C THR A 28 -46.34 45.99 -38.83
N CYS A 29 -45.88 45.13 -37.91
CA CYS A 29 -45.29 43.83 -38.28
C CYS A 29 -46.27 42.92 -39.03
N THR A 30 -47.57 42.98 -38.69
CA THR A 30 -48.60 42.08 -39.23
C THR A 30 -49.70 42.82 -40.01
N GLU A 31 -49.89 44.12 -39.79
CA GLU A 31 -50.91 44.91 -40.49
C GLU A 31 -50.28 45.84 -41.52
N ALA A 32 -50.87 45.85 -42.71
CA ALA A 32 -50.55 46.82 -43.74
C ALA A 32 -50.94 48.25 -43.32
N GLY A 33 -50.13 49.22 -43.71
CA GLY A 33 -50.42 50.64 -43.60
C GLY A 33 -51.15 51.18 -44.82
N GLU A 34 -51.48 52.46 -44.81
CA GLU A 34 -52.16 53.15 -45.90
C GLU A 34 -51.53 54.51 -46.14
N LYS A 35 -51.27 54.84 -47.41
CA LYS A 35 -50.82 56.17 -47.84
C LYS A 35 -51.66 56.68 -48.99
N GLN A 36 -51.68 57.99 -49.16
CA GLN A 36 -52.37 58.63 -50.27
C GLN A 36 -51.54 59.75 -50.91
N VAL A 37 -51.81 60.04 -52.17
CA VAL A 37 -51.26 61.18 -52.90
C VAL A 37 -52.40 62.03 -53.43
N ALA A 38 -52.36 63.35 -53.17
CA ALA A 38 -53.33 64.30 -53.69
C ALA A 38 -53.00 64.72 -55.13
N CYS A 39 -54.03 65.02 -55.92
CA CYS A 39 -53.87 65.51 -57.30
C CYS A 39 -53.24 66.90 -57.31
N ILE A 40 -52.19 67.11 -58.12
CA ILE A 40 -51.44 68.37 -58.17
C ILE A 40 -51.77 69.27 -59.38
N ASP A 41 -52.49 68.75 -60.37
CA ASP A 41 -52.66 69.41 -61.68
C ASP A 41 -53.74 70.52 -61.71
N ALA A 42 -54.49 70.72 -60.63
CA ALA A 42 -55.52 71.76 -60.58
C ALA A 42 -55.71 72.35 -59.17
N PRO A 43 -55.77 73.70 -59.03
CA PRO A 43 -56.19 74.33 -57.78
C PRO A 43 -57.68 74.01 -57.49
N ASN A 44 -57.98 73.60 -56.25
CA ASN A 44 -59.29 73.12 -55.77
C ASN A 44 -59.72 71.72 -56.28
N CYS A 45 -58.77 70.78 -56.44
CA CYS A 45 -59.04 69.38 -56.72
C CYS A 45 -58.83 68.50 -55.47
N ASP A 46 -59.89 67.89 -54.95
CA ASP A 46 -59.85 67.03 -53.76
C ASP A 46 -59.61 65.54 -54.08
N ALA A 47 -59.26 65.21 -55.34
CA ALA A 47 -59.01 63.83 -55.73
C ALA A 47 -57.72 63.30 -55.07
N VAL A 48 -57.81 62.13 -54.45
CA VAL A 48 -56.69 61.41 -53.84
C VAL A 48 -56.59 60.00 -54.40
N GLN A 49 -55.36 59.52 -54.58
CA GLN A 49 -55.09 58.11 -54.88
C GLN A 49 -54.53 57.43 -53.63
N LYS A 50 -55.27 56.44 -53.11
CA LYS A 50 -54.85 55.61 -51.98
C LYS A 50 -54.06 54.39 -52.46
N SER A 51 -53.06 54.00 -51.68
CA SER A 51 -52.29 52.78 -51.90
C SER A 51 -51.88 52.16 -50.56
N THR A 52 -51.66 50.85 -50.58
CA THR A 52 -51.31 50.07 -49.39
C THR A 52 -49.80 50.09 -49.15
N ILE A 53 -49.41 50.29 -47.89
CA ILE A 53 -48.03 50.04 -47.43
C ILE A 53 -47.99 48.59 -46.93
N PRO A 54 -47.19 47.69 -47.52
CA PRO A 54 -47.08 46.32 -47.05
C PRO A 54 -46.74 46.26 -45.55
N ALA A 55 -47.24 45.23 -44.85
CA ALA A 55 -46.81 44.97 -43.48
C ALA A 55 -45.29 44.81 -43.43
N LEU A 56 -44.67 45.29 -42.35
CA LEU A 56 -43.21 45.36 -42.23
C LEU A 56 -42.57 43.97 -42.09
N GLY A 57 -43.35 42.95 -41.74
CA GLY A 57 -42.83 41.66 -41.31
C GLY A 57 -42.17 41.75 -39.93
N HIS A 58 -41.76 40.60 -39.42
CA HIS A 58 -41.03 40.54 -38.17
C HIS A 58 -39.53 40.76 -38.40
N ASP A 59 -38.97 41.63 -37.55
CA ASP A 59 -37.56 41.94 -37.45
C ASP A 59 -36.96 41.13 -36.30
N TRP A 60 -36.69 39.85 -36.56
CA TRP A 60 -36.26 38.87 -35.55
C TRP A 60 -34.81 39.12 -35.11
N GLY A 61 -34.57 39.09 -33.80
CA GLY A 61 -33.23 39.09 -33.23
C GLY A 61 -32.54 37.71 -33.27
N GLU A 62 -31.33 37.64 -32.74
CA GLU A 62 -30.59 36.37 -32.58
C GLU A 62 -31.31 35.41 -31.63
N TRP A 63 -31.26 34.11 -31.96
CA TRP A 63 -31.73 33.04 -31.09
C TRP A 63 -30.93 33.00 -29.78
N LYS A 64 -31.65 32.82 -28.67
CA LYS A 64 -31.09 32.62 -27.34
C LYS A 64 -31.52 31.27 -26.81
N VAL A 65 -30.56 30.46 -26.36
CA VAL A 65 -30.85 29.19 -25.70
C VAL A 65 -31.41 29.47 -24.32
N GLU A 66 -32.66 29.04 -24.08
CA GLU A 66 -33.33 29.15 -22.79
C GLU A 66 -33.11 27.87 -21.97
N ILE A 67 -33.16 26.71 -22.64
CA ILE A 67 -32.92 25.40 -22.05
C ILE A 67 -31.92 24.66 -22.93
N GLU A 68 -30.76 24.31 -22.39
CA GLU A 68 -29.77 23.50 -23.08
C GLU A 68 -30.30 22.09 -23.32
N ALA A 69 -30.09 21.54 -24.53
CA ALA A 69 -30.41 20.15 -24.80
C ALA A 69 -29.46 19.21 -24.03
N THR A 70 -29.99 18.12 -23.49
CA THR A 70 -29.20 17.03 -22.88
C THR A 70 -29.17 15.82 -23.82
N TRP A 71 -28.55 14.72 -23.40
CA TRP A 71 -28.54 13.48 -24.17
C TRP A 71 -29.92 12.82 -24.26
N ASP A 72 -30.76 13.03 -23.26
CA ASP A 72 -32.06 12.39 -23.05
C ASP A 72 -33.25 13.35 -23.14
N THR A 73 -33.03 14.66 -23.03
CA THR A 73 -34.07 15.70 -23.07
C THR A 73 -33.76 16.75 -24.13
N GLU A 74 -34.80 17.20 -24.82
CA GLU A 74 -34.72 18.28 -25.79
C GLU A 74 -34.50 19.63 -25.09
N GLY A 75 -33.77 20.52 -25.75
CA GLY A 75 -33.59 21.91 -25.33
C GLY A 75 -34.59 22.85 -26.00
N LYS A 76 -34.48 24.14 -25.71
CA LYS A 76 -35.35 25.20 -26.23
C LYS A 76 -34.56 26.46 -26.50
N GLN A 77 -34.75 27.05 -27.68
CA GLN A 77 -34.28 28.39 -28.00
C GLN A 77 -35.45 29.33 -28.29
N VAL A 78 -35.26 30.61 -28.00
CA VAL A 78 -36.23 31.69 -28.20
C VAL A 78 -35.58 32.87 -28.92
N HIS A 79 -36.27 33.49 -29.86
CA HIS A 79 -35.91 34.78 -30.42
C HIS A 79 -37.11 35.72 -30.42
N SER A 80 -36.84 37.03 -30.38
CA SER A 80 -37.89 38.03 -30.26
C SER A 80 -37.81 39.08 -31.36
N CYS A 81 -38.98 39.54 -31.79
CA CYS A 81 -39.07 40.60 -32.78
C CYS A 81 -38.74 41.95 -32.13
N SER A 82 -37.74 42.67 -32.64
CA SER A 82 -37.30 43.95 -32.08
C SER A 82 -38.40 45.04 -32.11
N ARG A 83 -39.34 44.93 -33.06
CA ARG A 83 -40.40 45.93 -33.29
C ARG A 83 -41.65 45.70 -32.43
N CYS A 84 -42.12 44.46 -32.32
CA CYS A 84 -43.38 44.14 -31.64
C CYS A 84 -43.23 43.25 -30.41
N GLN A 85 -42.00 42.82 -30.09
CA GLN A 85 -41.66 42.03 -28.90
C GLN A 85 -42.37 40.67 -28.80
N ILE A 86 -43.00 40.20 -29.88
CA ILE A 86 -43.49 38.82 -29.94
C ILE A 86 -42.29 37.87 -30.00
N GLU A 87 -42.45 36.70 -29.40
CA GLU A 87 -41.43 35.66 -29.33
C GLU A 87 -41.83 34.46 -30.17
N GLU A 88 -40.83 33.81 -30.75
CA GLU A 88 -40.96 32.51 -31.38
C GLU A 88 -39.95 31.56 -30.74
N THR A 89 -40.35 30.30 -30.58
CA THR A 89 -39.58 29.28 -29.87
C THR A 89 -39.35 28.07 -30.76
N GLU A 90 -38.15 27.52 -30.70
CA GLU A 90 -37.80 26.28 -31.38
C GLU A 90 -37.23 25.25 -30.40
N VAL A 91 -37.49 23.98 -30.70
CA VAL A 91 -36.94 22.84 -29.98
C VAL A 91 -35.52 22.56 -30.47
N ILE A 92 -34.57 22.48 -29.54
CA ILE A 92 -33.22 22.01 -29.81
C ILE A 92 -33.25 20.49 -29.61
N LYS A 93 -32.97 19.71 -30.65
CA LYS A 93 -32.92 18.25 -30.54
C LYS A 93 -31.95 17.81 -29.44
N LYS A 94 -32.30 16.73 -28.74
CA LYS A 94 -31.40 16.05 -27.80
C LYS A 94 -30.06 15.67 -28.46
N LEU A 95 -29.00 15.60 -27.66
CA LEU A 95 -27.63 15.39 -28.13
C LEU A 95 -27.38 14.00 -28.72
N SER A 96 -28.22 13.00 -28.40
CA SER A 96 -28.23 11.70 -29.10
C SER A 96 -29.60 11.07 -29.15
N GLU A 97 -29.86 10.36 -30.25
CA GLU A 97 -31.02 9.50 -30.36
C GLU A 97 -30.85 8.18 -29.59
N THR A 98 -29.61 7.68 -29.43
CA THR A 98 -29.28 6.33 -28.92
C THR A 98 -27.98 6.29 -28.10
N HIS A 99 -27.72 7.26 -27.22
CA HIS A 99 -26.47 7.27 -26.44
C HIS A 99 -26.26 5.93 -25.69
N GLU A 100 -25.12 5.28 -25.90
CA GLU A 100 -24.73 4.06 -25.18
C GLU A 100 -23.84 4.40 -23.99
N HIS A 101 -24.14 3.83 -22.83
CA HIS A 101 -23.39 4.07 -21.60
C HIS A 101 -22.09 3.27 -21.58
N ALA A 102 -20.97 3.97 -21.77
CA ALA A 102 -19.63 3.45 -21.53
C ALA A 102 -19.20 3.79 -20.09
N PHE A 103 -19.36 2.86 -19.16
CA PHE A 103 -18.96 3.02 -17.75
C PHE A 103 -17.45 2.80 -17.56
N ASN A 104 -16.66 3.67 -18.17
CA ASN A 104 -15.20 3.76 -18.06
C ASN A 104 -14.73 5.21 -17.88
N GLY A 105 -15.61 6.08 -17.38
CA GLY A 105 -15.32 7.46 -17.02
C GLY A 105 -14.70 7.59 -15.62
N ALA A 106 -14.94 8.73 -14.97
CA ALA A 106 -14.40 9.01 -13.65
C ALA A 106 -14.92 8.02 -12.60
N GLU A 107 -14.02 7.53 -11.73
CA GLU A 107 -14.37 6.69 -10.59
C GLU A 107 -14.50 7.52 -9.31
N THR A 108 -15.49 7.20 -8.48
CA THR A 108 -15.68 7.78 -7.15
C THR A 108 -15.89 6.65 -6.15
N ILE A 109 -15.05 6.57 -5.11
CA ILE A 109 -15.23 5.60 -4.03
C ILE A 109 -16.35 6.10 -3.11
N LEU A 110 -17.43 5.33 -2.99
CA LEU A 110 -18.57 5.65 -2.13
C LEU A 110 -18.36 5.10 -0.72
N LYS A 111 -17.79 3.89 -0.64
CA LYS A 111 -17.44 3.22 0.62
C LYS A 111 -16.12 2.48 0.41
N GLU A 112 -15.12 2.80 1.22
CA GLU A 112 -13.86 2.05 1.23
C GLU A 112 -14.10 0.61 1.71
N ALA A 113 -13.37 -0.34 1.13
CA ALA A 113 -13.40 -1.73 1.60
C ALA A 113 -12.60 -1.87 2.91
N THR A 114 -13.05 -2.76 3.78
CA THR A 114 -12.33 -3.14 5.02
C THR A 114 -11.84 -4.59 4.91
N CYS A 115 -11.21 -5.13 5.96
CA CYS A 115 -10.79 -6.54 5.98
C CYS A 115 -11.96 -7.51 5.79
N THR A 116 -13.15 -7.17 6.31
CA THR A 116 -14.33 -8.04 6.35
C THR A 116 -15.50 -7.55 5.52
N GLU A 117 -15.60 -6.24 5.29
CA GLU A 117 -16.70 -5.65 4.51
C GLU A 117 -16.23 -5.21 3.14
N ALA A 118 -17.01 -5.57 2.12
CA ALA A 118 -16.83 -5.02 0.79
C ALA A 118 -17.11 -3.51 0.79
N GLY A 119 -16.34 -2.80 -0.04
CA GLY A 119 -16.57 -1.41 -0.37
C GLY A 119 -17.47 -1.26 -1.61
N GLU A 120 -17.67 -0.03 -2.02
CA GLU A 120 -18.46 0.33 -3.19
C GLU A 120 -17.82 1.50 -3.91
N LYS A 121 -17.69 1.39 -5.23
CA LYS A 121 -17.32 2.50 -6.11
C LYS A 121 -18.39 2.75 -7.15
N GLN A 122 -18.41 3.97 -7.63
CA GLN A 122 -19.24 4.43 -8.71
C GLN A 122 -18.37 4.82 -9.90
N ILE A 123 -18.75 4.38 -11.09
CA ILE A 123 -18.07 4.68 -12.35
C ILE A 123 -19.03 5.49 -13.22
N ALA A 124 -18.64 6.70 -13.56
CA ALA A 124 -19.42 7.56 -14.45
C ALA A 124 -19.33 7.09 -15.90
N CYS A 125 -20.37 7.40 -16.68
CA CYS A 125 -20.25 7.35 -18.13
C CYS A 125 -19.09 8.25 -18.59
N PHE A 126 -18.32 7.79 -19.59
CA PHE A 126 -17.18 8.55 -20.12
C PHE A 126 -17.58 9.89 -20.75
N GLU A 127 -18.82 10.01 -21.23
CA GLU A 127 -19.31 11.20 -21.93
C GLU A 127 -19.52 12.39 -20.97
N PRO A 128 -18.81 13.53 -21.12
CA PRO A 128 -18.79 14.63 -20.13
C PRO A 128 -20.13 15.28 -19.76
N LYS A 129 -21.18 15.11 -20.58
CA LYS A 129 -22.53 15.65 -20.32
C LYS A 129 -23.54 14.57 -19.91
N CYS A 130 -23.12 13.32 -19.81
CA CYS A 130 -23.94 12.21 -19.33
C CYS A 130 -23.79 12.10 -17.81
N LYS A 131 -24.92 12.06 -17.09
CA LYS A 131 -24.94 11.96 -15.62
C LYS A 131 -25.14 10.53 -15.11
N GLU A 132 -25.25 9.58 -16.03
CA GLU A 132 -25.44 8.17 -15.69
C GLU A 132 -24.18 7.56 -15.11
N VAL A 133 -24.39 6.67 -14.15
CA VAL A 133 -23.36 6.08 -13.30
C VAL A 133 -23.68 4.62 -13.05
N LYS A 134 -22.65 3.80 -12.84
CA LYS A 134 -22.77 2.39 -12.47
C LYS A 134 -22.04 2.14 -11.16
N ASN A 135 -22.68 1.44 -10.23
CA ASN A 135 -22.03 1.02 -8.99
C ASN A 135 -21.39 -0.36 -9.16
N GLU A 136 -20.19 -0.51 -8.61
CA GLU A 136 -19.44 -1.77 -8.57
C GLU A 136 -18.94 -2.03 -7.15
N VAL A 137 -18.94 -3.31 -6.77
CA VAL A 137 -18.47 -3.77 -5.46
C VAL A 137 -16.95 -3.82 -5.47
N ILE A 138 -16.32 -3.23 -4.45
CA ILE A 138 -14.91 -3.42 -4.15
C ILE A 138 -14.83 -4.61 -3.19
N PRO A 139 -14.19 -5.73 -3.54
CA PRO A 139 -14.06 -6.87 -2.63
C PRO A 139 -13.42 -6.47 -1.29
N ALA A 140 -13.83 -7.14 -0.22
CA ALA A 140 -13.18 -7.00 1.08
C ALA A 140 -11.67 -7.31 0.95
N LEU A 141 -10.84 -6.59 1.71
CA LEU A 141 -9.38 -6.67 1.62
C LEU A 141 -8.81 -8.01 2.11
N GLY A 142 -9.56 -8.71 2.96
CA GLY A 142 -9.07 -9.87 3.71
C GLY A 142 -8.08 -9.47 4.81
N HIS A 143 -7.80 -10.41 5.71
CA HIS A 143 -6.82 -10.20 6.77
C HIS A 143 -5.39 -10.39 6.23
N LYS A 144 -4.45 -9.62 6.80
CA LYS A 144 -3.01 -9.68 6.47
C LYS A 144 -2.20 -10.01 7.72
N TYR A 145 -2.10 -11.30 8.01
CA TYR A 145 -1.35 -11.79 9.17
C TYR A 145 0.15 -11.90 8.87
N GLY A 146 0.96 -11.50 9.85
CA GLY A 146 2.42 -11.63 9.82
C GLY A 146 2.92 -12.88 10.53
N ASN A 147 4.18 -12.84 11.00
CA ASN A 147 4.70 -13.86 11.90
C ASN A 147 3.97 -13.82 13.25
N PRO A 148 3.72 -14.96 13.90
CA PRO A 148 3.05 -14.98 15.19
C PRO A 148 3.97 -14.53 16.31
N VAL A 149 3.38 -13.97 17.35
CA VAL A 149 4.03 -13.82 18.66
C VAL A 149 3.73 -15.06 19.49
N PHE A 150 4.78 -15.74 19.97
CA PHE A 150 4.64 -16.89 20.86
C PHE A 150 4.67 -16.47 22.34
N GLU A 151 3.55 -16.66 23.02
CA GLU A 151 3.37 -16.41 24.44
C GLU A 151 3.47 -17.74 25.19
N TRP A 152 4.51 -17.90 26.01
CA TRP A 152 4.75 -19.14 26.73
C TRP A 152 4.24 -19.10 28.16
N SER A 153 3.77 -20.25 28.64
CA SER A 153 3.64 -20.52 30.08
C SER A 153 4.99 -20.45 30.79
N GLY A 154 4.97 -20.14 32.09
CA GLY A 154 6.20 -20.01 32.89
C GLY A 154 7.03 -21.29 33.04
N ASP A 155 6.40 -22.46 32.84
CA ASP A 155 7.07 -23.77 32.81
C ASP A 155 7.39 -24.26 31.38
N TYR A 156 7.03 -23.46 30.37
CA TYR A 156 7.22 -23.71 28.94
C TYR A 156 6.55 -24.98 28.40
N LYS A 157 5.59 -25.56 29.13
CA LYS A 157 4.88 -26.77 28.67
C LYS A 157 3.70 -26.48 27.76
N SER A 158 3.26 -25.23 27.71
CA SER A 158 2.27 -24.72 26.76
C SER A 158 2.68 -23.36 26.22
N ALA A 159 2.22 -23.05 25.01
CA ALA A 159 2.36 -21.75 24.38
C ALA A 159 1.11 -21.40 23.57
N GLU A 160 0.84 -20.11 23.43
CA GLU A 160 -0.12 -19.56 22.46
C GLU A 160 0.63 -18.87 21.33
N ALA A 161 0.19 -19.05 20.09
CA ALA A 161 0.69 -18.31 18.94
C ALA A 161 -0.37 -17.29 18.52
N VAL A 162 -0.03 -16.00 18.57
CA VAL A 162 -0.95 -14.90 18.28
C VAL A 162 -0.59 -14.30 16.93
N PHE A 163 -1.49 -14.45 15.95
CA PHE A 163 -1.40 -13.79 14.65
C PHE A 163 -2.28 -12.55 14.65
N THR A 164 -1.67 -11.38 14.46
CA THR A 164 -2.39 -10.09 14.43
C THR A 164 -2.43 -9.57 12.99
N CYS A 165 -3.60 -9.16 12.54
CA CYS A 165 -3.74 -8.53 11.23
C CYS A 165 -3.05 -7.16 11.24
N SER A 166 -2.27 -6.85 10.21
CA SER A 166 -1.56 -5.56 10.09
C SER A 166 -2.48 -4.37 9.70
N VAL A 167 -3.74 -4.66 9.35
CA VAL A 167 -4.71 -3.67 8.82
C VAL A 167 -5.87 -3.40 9.79
N CYS A 168 -6.18 -4.36 10.67
CA CYS A 168 -7.28 -4.27 11.63
C CYS A 168 -6.93 -5.02 12.92
N ASP A 169 -7.74 -4.87 13.96
CA ASP A 169 -7.47 -5.48 15.28
C ASP A 169 -7.84 -6.98 15.38
N ASP A 170 -8.14 -7.63 14.26
CA ASP A 170 -8.41 -9.07 14.24
C ASP A 170 -7.17 -9.87 14.64
N THR A 171 -7.39 -10.86 15.51
CA THR A 171 -6.36 -11.78 15.98
C THR A 171 -6.81 -13.22 15.83
N GLN A 172 -5.88 -14.09 15.43
CA GLN A 172 -6.08 -15.53 15.33
C GLN A 172 -5.13 -16.26 16.27
N LYS A 173 -5.67 -17.25 16.98
CA LYS A 173 -4.92 -18.10 17.92
C LYS A 173 -5.12 -19.58 17.55
N PRO A 174 -4.52 -20.05 16.44
CA PRO A 174 -4.57 -21.45 16.06
C PRO A 174 -3.93 -22.34 17.15
N ALA A 175 -4.28 -23.63 17.14
CA ALA A 175 -3.76 -24.59 18.10
C ALA A 175 -2.25 -24.76 17.95
N VAL A 176 -1.53 -24.65 19.07
CA VAL A 176 -0.08 -24.84 19.14
C VAL A 176 0.21 -26.22 19.71
N GLU A 177 1.14 -26.93 19.07
CA GLU A 177 1.72 -28.15 19.61
C GLU A 177 3.07 -27.85 20.25
N VAL A 178 3.29 -28.33 21.47
CA VAL A 178 4.57 -28.19 22.17
C VAL A 178 5.23 -29.56 22.32
N THR A 179 6.48 -29.65 21.89
CA THR A 179 7.32 -30.85 22.08
C THR A 179 8.47 -30.55 23.04
N THR A 180 8.98 -31.58 23.71
CA THR A 180 10.08 -31.45 24.68
C THR A 180 11.17 -32.45 24.38
N LYS A 181 12.42 -31.99 24.37
CA LYS A 181 13.62 -32.81 24.21
C LYS A 181 14.63 -32.49 25.30
N LYS A 182 15.16 -33.51 25.98
CA LYS A 182 16.23 -33.35 26.97
C LYS A 182 17.55 -33.83 26.37
N ASN A 183 18.59 -33.01 26.49
CA ASN A 183 19.97 -33.37 26.14
C ASN A 183 20.89 -32.97 27.30
N GLY A 184 21.34 -33.96 28.08
CA GLY A 184 22.04 -33.68 29.33
C GLY A 184 21.21 -32.82 30.29
N ASN A 185 21.75 -31.66 30.68
CA ASN A 185 21.10 -30.71 31.58
C ASN A 185 20.20 -29.68 30.86
N VAL A 186 20.22 -29.66 29.53
CA VAL A 186 19.41 -28.75 28.72
C VAL A 186 18.07 -29.41 28.37
N VAL A 187 16.98 -28.71 28.66
CA VAL A 187 15.63 -29.08 28.23
C VAL A 187 15.17 -28.09 27.17
N THR A 188 14.91 -28.58 25.96
CA THR A 188 14.41 -27.80 24.82
C THR A 188 12.92 -28.01 24.67
N TYR A 189 12.15 -26.93 24.70
CA TYR A 189 10.74 -26.86 24.38
C TYR A 189 10.57 -26.21 23.01
N THR A 190 9.83 -26.85 22.11
CA THR A 190 9.57 -26.33 20.76
C THR A 190 8.07 -26.24 20.54
N ALA A 191 7.57 -25.01 20.39
CA ALA A 191 6.20 -24.74 19.98
C ALA A 191 6.14 -24.75 18.46
N SER A 192 5.09 -25.33 17.90
CA SER A 192 4.87 -25.43 16.47
C SER A 192 3.41 -25.16 16.13
N VAL A 193 3.18 -24.39 15.06
CA VAL A 193 1.83 -24.06 14.59
C VAL A 193 1.82 -23.89 13.07
N SER A 194 0.78 -24.40 12.43
CA SER A 194 0.53 -24.21 11.01
C SER A 194 -0.61 -23.22 10.82
N PHE A 195 -0.37 -22.14 10.06
CA PHE A 195 -1.37 -21.12 9.78
C PHE A 195 -1.22 -20.65 8.32
N GLU A 196 -2.32 -20.57 7.58
CA GLU A 196 -2.35 -20.21 6.15
C GLU A 196 -1.37 -21.01 5.27
N GLY A 197 -1.16 -22.29 5.59
CA GLY A 197 -0.27 -23.20 4.85
C GLY A 197 1.22 -22.97 5.11
N LYS A 198 1.58 -22.16 6.11
CA LYS A 198 2.96 -21.95 6.58
C LYS A 198 3.13 -22.50 7.98
N ASP A 199 4.30 -23.06 8.25
CA ASP A 199 4.68 -23.57 9.56
C ASP A 199 5.56 -22.58 10.30
N TYR A 200 5.25 -22.36 11.57
CA TYR A 200 5.96 -21.46 12.46
C TYR A 200 6.41 -22.22 13.70
N THR A 201 7.60 -21.90 14.18
CA THR A 201 8.15 -22.51 15.38
C THR A 201 8.85 -21.48 16.26
N ASP A 202 8.74 -21.64 17.58
CA ASP A 202 9.53 -20.91 18.57
C ASP A 202 10.10 -21.91 19.57
N THR A 203 11.29 -21.64 20.09
CA THR A 203 12.03 -22.60 20.92
C THR A 203 12.57 -21.94 22.18
N LYS A 204 12.39 -22.62 23.31
CA LYS A 204 12.95 -22.27 24.62
C LYS A 204 13.88 -23.36 25.10
N MET A 205 15.10 -23.02 25.45
CA MET A 205 16.12 -23.92 25.97
C MET A 205 16.41 -23.55 27.41
N VAL A 206 16.16 -24.48 28.33
CA VAL A 206 16.23 -24.25 29.77
C VAL A 206 17.29 -25.15 30.39
N THR A 207 18.18 -24.53 31.15
CA THR A 207 19.20 -25.22 31.94
C THR A 207 19.04 -24.79 33.40
N VAL A 208 18.68 -25.72 34.28
CA VAL A 208 18.64 -25.45 35.73
C VAL A 208 20.06 -25.53 36.26
N LEU A 209 20.48 -24.49 36.97
CA LEU A 209 21.81 -24.41 37.54
C LEU A 209 21.88 -25.26 38.83
N PRO A 210 23.02 -25.92 39.10
CA PRO A 210 23.19 -26.71 40.31
C PRO A 210 23.26 -25.82 41.56
N ASP A 211 23.84 -24.62 41.42
CA ASP A 211 23.98 -23.66 42.50
C ASP A 211 22.70 -22.85 42.67
N LYS A 212 22.31 -22.68 43.93
CA LYS A 212 21.19 -21.85 44.35
C LYS A 212 21.67 -20.44 44.69
N THR A 213 20.74 -19.49 44.74
CA THR A 213 21.03 -18.17 45.31
C THR A 213 21.44 -18.28 46.78
N GLU A 214 22.02 -17.22 47.35
CA GLU A 214 22.41 -17.19 48.77
C GLU A 214 21.23 -17.48 49.72
N ASP A 215 20.02 -17.06 49.34
CA ASP A 215 18.77 -17.34 50.04
C ASP A 215 18.09 -18.66 49.64
N GLY A 216 18.76 -19.51 48.85
CA GLY A 216 18.35 -20.89 48.56
C GLY A 216 17.33 -21.06 47.43
N ARG A 217 17.11 -20.05 46.58
CA ARG A 217 16.22 -20.14 45.42
C ARG A 217 16.87 -20.89 44.27
N GLU A 218 16.06 -21.64 43.53
CA GLU A 218 16.51 -22.27 42.29
C GLU A 218 16.77 -21.23 41.22
N VAL A 219 17.78 -21.48 40.39
CA VAL A 219 18.20 -20.59 39.31
C VAL A 219 18.23 -21.37 38.01
N ARG A 220 17.78 -20.77 36.92
CA ARG A 220 17.85 -21.35 35.58
C ARG A 220 18.28 -20.34 34.54
N VAL A 221 19.01 -20.82 33.54
CA VAL A 221 19.27 -20.10 32.30
C VAL A 221 18.20 -20.47 31.30
N VAL A 222 17.59 -19.45 30.69
CA VAL A 222 16.66 -19.61 29.57
C VAL A 222 17.30 -18.97 28.36
N SER A 223 17.38 -19.72 27.26
CA SER A 223 17.89 -19.24 25.98
C SER A 223 16.92 -19.54 24.86
N GLN A 224 16.99 -18.75 23.81
CA GLN A 224 16.17 -18.92 22.60
C GLN A 224 16.92 -18.39 21.38
N PRO A 225 16.70 -18.92 20.17
CA PRO A 225 17.23 -18.32 18.95
C PRO A 225 16.70 -16.89 18.72
N GLY A 226 17.53 -16.05 18.09
CA GLY A 226 17.19 -14.67 17.74
C GLY A 226 17.32 -13.70 18.93
N ILE A 227 16.91 -12.45 18.73
CA ILE A 227 16.84 -11.41 19.77
C ILE A 227 15.37 -10.96 19.92
N ARG A 228 14.78 -11.08 21.13
CA ARG A 228 13.39 -10.61 21.32
C ARG A 228 13.29 -9.11 21.39
N ASP A 229 14.12 -8.52 22.25
CA ASP A 229 14.06 -7.12 22.59
C ASP A 229 15.45 -6.51 22.51
N ILE A 230 15.60 -5.48 21.68
CA ILE A 230 16.85 -4.72 21.58
C ILE A 230 16.79 -3.56 22.59
N PRO A 231 17.67 -3.51 23.60
CA PRO A 231 17.64 -2.44 24.60
C PRO A 231 17.92 -1.05 24.02
N GLU A 232 17.27 -0.02 24.56
CA GLU A 232 17.39 1.37 24.09
C GLU A 232 18.82 1.94 24.18
N GLU A 233 19.62 1.45 25.12
CA GLU A 233 21.05 1.80 25.18
C GLU A 233 21.80 1.27 23.96
N LEU A 234 21.52 0.03 23.55
CA LEU A 234 22.17 -0.61 22.42
C LEU A 234 21.77 0.04 21.09
N LYS A 235 20.51 0.46 20.93
CA LYS A 235 20.02 1.18 19.73
C LYS A 235 20.77 2.49 19.45
N LYS A 236 21.46 3.05 20.44
CA LYS A 236 22.28 4.28 20.31
C LYS A 236 23.73 4.01 19.93
N VAL A 237 24.15 2.74 19.95
CA VAL A 237 25.52 2.33 19.65
C VAL A 237 25.68 2.14 18.14
N GLU A 238 26.81 2.61 17.62
CA GLU A 238 27.25 2.39 16.24
C GLU A 238 28.66 1.80 16.25
N ILE A 239 28.86 0.68 15.56
CA ILE A 239 30.14 -0.02 15.44
C ILE A 239 30.46 -0.18 13.96
N ASN A 240 31.61 0.32 13.52
CA ASN A 240 32.05 0.25 12.12
C ASN A 240 31.00 0.74 11.11
N GLY A 241 30.29 1.84 11.42
CA GLY A 241 29.23 2.39 10.56
C GLY A 241 27.90 1.65 10.63
N THR A 242 27.77 0.65 11.51
CA THR A 242 26.54 -0.16 11.67
C THR A 242 25.87 0.21 12.99
N LYS A 243 24.63 0.71 12.91
CA LYS A 243 23.81 1.03 14.08
C LYS A 243 23.15 -0.23 14.62
N LEU A 244 23.21 -0.43 15.95
CA LEU A 244 22.75 -1.65 16.60
C LEU A 244 21.27 -1.58 17.01
N ASP A 245 20.38 -1.29 16.06
CA ASP A 245 18.94 -1.14 16.30
C ASP A 245 18.05 -2.23 15.67
N THR A 246 18.67 -3.23 15.04
CA THR A 246 18.01 -4.41 14.44
C THR A 246 18.78 -5.69 14.77
N GLU A 247 18.10 -6.84 14.77
CA GLU A 247 18.74 -8.14 15.02
C GLU A 247 19.81 -8.42 13.96
N GLU A 248 19.51 -8.09 12.70
CA GLU A 248 20.42 -8.27 11.57
C GLU A 248 21.72 -7.47 11.75
N ALA A 249 21.60 -6.22 12.20
CA ALA A 249 22.77 -5.37 12.45
C ALA A 249 23.63 -5.91 13.60
N ILE A 250 23.00 -6.33 14.70
CA ILE A 250 23.69 -6.90 15.86
C ILE A 250 24.38 -8.21 15.47
N SER A 251 23.65 -9.11 14.81
CA SER A 251 24.17 -10.39 14.32
C SER A 251 25.37 -10.17 13.39
N LYS A 252 25.26 -9.24 12.44
CA LYS A 252 26.36 -8.90 11.53
C LYS A 252 27.61 -8.43 12.29
N VAL A 253 27.46 -7.51 13.24
CA VAL A 253 28.60 -6.96 14.00
C VAL A 253 29.27 -8.02 14.87
N MET A 254 28.49 -8.88 15.53
CA MET A 254 29.02 -10.00 16.31
C MET A 254 29.75 -11.03 15.42
N ALA A 255 29.18 -11.38 14.27
CA ALA A 255 29.78 -12.31 13.32
C ALA A 255 31.10 -11.77 12.75
N ASP A 256 31.13 -10.47 12.38
CA ASP A 256 32.34 -9.81 11.91
C ASP A 256 33.43 -9.78 12.98
N GLY A 257 33.06 -9.49 14.23
CA GLY A 257 33.96 -9.51 15.38
C GLY A 257 34.55 -10.90 15.62
N LEU A 258 33.70 -11.92 15.61
CA LEU A 258 34.11 -13.31 15.80
C LEU A 258 35.05 -13.77 14.68
N TYR A 259 34.72 -13.49 13.42
CA TYR A 259 35.58 -13.80 12.27
C TYR A 259 36.99 -13.20 12.41
N ALA A 260 37.10 -11.95 12.87
CA ALA A 260 38.37 -11.29 13.06
C ALA A 260 39.24 -11.94 14.17
N GLN A 261 38.61 -12.58 15.16
CA GLN A 261 39.30 -13.18 16.31
C GLN A 261 39.63 -14.66 16.12
N VAL A 262 38.67 -15.46 15.65
CA VAL A 262 38.79 -16.93 15.56
C VAL A 262 39.03 -17.47 14.14
N LYS A 263 39.10 -16.59 13.13
CA LYS A 263 39.44 -16.92 11.73
C LYS A 263 38.61 -18.06 11.11
N TYR A 264 37.32 -18.14 11.41
CA TYR A 264 36.44 -19.05 10.70
C TYR A 264 36.24 -18.61 9.26
N GLU A 265 36.15 -19.52 8.29
CA GLU A 265 36.04 -19.13 6.87
C GLU A 265 34.60 -18.77 6.44
N ASN A 266 33.59 -19.34 7.11
CA ASN A 266 32.18 -19.16 6.75
C ASN A 266 31.44 -18.31 7.80
N LYS A 267 31.04 -17.10 7.40
CA LYS A 267 30.30 -16.14 8.25
C LYS A 267 28.82 -16.47 8.41
N ASP A 268 28.28 -17.39 7.60
CA ASP A 268 26.86 -17.75 7.62
C ASP A 268 26.56 -18.86 8.64
N ASN A 269 27.59 -19.56 9.13
CA ASN A 269 27.47 -20.60 10.15
C ASN A 269 27.43 -19.99 11.56
N VAL A 270 26.45 -19.14 11.81
CA VAL A 270 26.24 -18.47 13.09
C VAL A 270 24.80 -18.61 13.56
N GLN A 271 24.62 -18.60 14.87
CA GLN A 271 23.31 -18.51 15.50
C GLN A 271 23.43 -17.56 16.69
N ILE A 272 22.58 -16.54 16.70
CA ILE A 272 22.43 -15.64 17.84
C ILE A 272 21.32 -16.15 18.75
N TYR A 273 21.53 -15.97 20.05
CA TYR A 273 20.64 -16.37 21.12
C TYR A 273 20.41 -15.20 22.07
N ASP A 274 19.14 -15.00 22.41
CA ASP A 274 18.74 -14.22 23.56
C ASP A 274 18.77 -15.12 24.79
N VAL A 275 19.55 -14.73 25.78
CA VAL A 275 19.79 -15.52 26.99
C VAL A 275 19.47 -14.69 28.21
N GLU A 276 18.71 -15.28 29.12
CA GLU A 276 18.30 -14.66 30.38
C GLU A 276 18.52 -15.62 31.54
N LEU A 277 18.73 -15.05 32.73
CA LEU A 277 18.88 -15.76 33.98
C LEU A 277 17.62 -15.50 34.80
N GLN A 278 17.08 -16.55 35.40
CA GLN A 278 15.86 -16.46 36.18
C GLN A 278 16.02 -17.18 37.52
N PHE A 279 15.38 -16.66 38.57
CA PHE A 279 15.23 -17.37 39.84
C PHE A 279 13.78 -17.76 40.07
N TYR A 280 13.56 -18.84 40.81
CA TYR A 280 12.22 -19.21 41.24
C TYR A 280 11.81 -18.40 42.46
N ASN A 281 10.70 -17.67 42.35
CA ASN A 281 10.11 -16.92 43.45
C ASN A 281 8.97 -17.73 44.07
N GLU A 282 9.18 -18.22 45.29
CA GLU A 282 8.20 -19.02 46.03
C GLU A 282 6.92 -18.24 46.38
N ALA A 283 7.00 -16.92 46.57
CA ALA A 283 5.86 -16.09 46.93
C ALA A 283 4.91 -15.90 45.75
N SER A 284 5.45 -15.61 44.56
CA SER A 284 4.67 -15.50 43.32
C SER A 284 4.43 -16.85 42.63
N LYS A 285 5.13 -17.90 43.06
CA LYS A 285 5.17 -19.23 42.43
C LYS A 285 5.56 -19.18 40.95
N ALA A 286 6.40 -18.21 40.59
CA ALA A 286 6.79 -17.92 39.22
C ALA A 286 8.30 -17.77 39.08
N TRP A 287 8.80 -17.95 37.86
CA TRP A 287 10.17 -17.62 37.51
C TRP A 287 10.27 -16.14 37.19
N GLU A 288 11.22 -15.46 37.81
CA GLU A 288 11.46 -14.03 37.66
C GLU A 288 12.85 -13.78 37.11
N LYS A 289 13.00 -12.76 36.24
CA LYS A 289 14.28 -12.44 35.62
C LYS A 289 15.25 -11.85 36.65
N VAL A 290 16.50 -12.26 36.59
CA VAL A 290 17.61 -11.62 37.30
C VAL A 290 17.98 -10.36 36.53
N ASP A 291 17.97 -9.22 37.21
CA ASP A 291 18.45 -7.96 36.64
C ASP A 291 19.99 -7.89 36.61
N ALA A 292 20.51 -6.87 35.91
CA ALA A 292 21.93 -6.64 35.76
C ALA A 292 22.67 -6.44 37.10
N ASP A 293 22.03 -5.78 38.06
CA ASP A 293 22.63 -5.45 39.36
C ASP A 293 22.82 -6.69 40.23
N ASN A 294 22.00 -7.71 40.01
CA ASN A 294 22.01 -8.99 40.71
C ASN A 294 22.73 -10.11 39.92
N PHE A 295 23.39 -9.78 38.81
CA PHE A 295 24.13 -10.76 38.02
C PHE A 295 25.40 -11.25 38.75
N PRO A 296 25.78 -12.55 38.64
CA PRO A 296 26.97 -13.08 39.31
C PRO A 296 28.28 -12.35 38.91
N LYS A 297 29.00 -11.82 39.91
CA LYS A 297 30.26 -11.06 39.70
C LYS A 297 31.41 -11.89 39.13
N ASN A 298 31.39 -13.21 39.34
CA ASN A 298 32.42 -14.12 38.86
C ASN A 298 32.12 -14.66 37.45
N GLY A 299 31.13 -14.09 36.77
CA GLY A 299 30.59 -14.62 35.52
C GLY A 299 29.63 -15.79 35.76
N LEU A 300 28.90 -16.13 34.71
CA LEU A 300 27.97 -17.25 34.68
C LEU A 300 28.43 -18.26 33.63
N GLU A 301 28.53 -19.53 34.02
CA GLU A 301 28.68 -20.62 33.07
C GLU A 301 27.34 -20.88 32.36
N VAL A 302 27.35 -20.76 31.03
CA VAL A 302 26.19 -21.02 30.17
C VAL A 302 26.49 -22.24 29.33
N THR A 303 25.50 -23.13 29.20
CA THR A 303 25.54 -24.26 28.26
C THR A 303 24.46 -24.05 27.21
N LEU A 304 24.87 -23.85 25.95
CA LEU A 304 23.97 -23.83 24.80
C LEU A 304 24.03 -25.17 24.06
N PRO A 305 22.90 -25.71 23.58
CA PRO A 305 22.94 -26.95 22.80
C PRO A 305 23.69 -26.73 21.47
N TYR A 306 24.20 -27.81 20.91
CA TYR A 306 24.77 -27.77 19.57
C TYR A 306 23.71 -27.32 18.55
N PRO A 307 24.02 -26.33 17.68
CA PRO A 307 23.18 -25.95 16.56
C PRO A 307 22.74 -27.16 15.72
N ASN A 308 21.56 -27.11 15.14
CA ASN A 308 20.98 -28.25 14.44
C ASN A 308 21.91 -28.77 13.32
N GLY A 309 22.10 -30.08 13.26
CA GLY A 309 23.02 -30.72 12.29
C GLY A 309 24.51 -30.64 12.65
N THR A 310 24.88 -29.98 13.75
CA THR A 310 26.26 -29.90 14.23
C THR A 310 26.53 -30.88 15.39
N SER A 311 27.81 -31.06 15.72
CA SER A 311 28.26 -31.95 16.80
C SER A 311 29.71 -31.64 17.18
N LYS A 312 30.11 -31.92 18.42
CA LYS A 312 31.50 -31.72 18.88
C LYS A 312 32.52 -32.56 18.13
N GLU A 313 32.10 -33.69 17.56
CA GLU A 313 32.97 -34.60 16.82
C GLU A 313 33.41 -33.97 15.50
N LYS A 314 32.45 -33.39 14.76
CA LYS A 314 32.64 -32.91 13.40
C LYS A 314 32.93 -31.41 13.30
N PHE A 315 32.58 -30.63 14.31
CA PHE A 315 32.67 -29.17 14.27
C PHE A 315 33.49 -28.61 15.41
N ASP A 316 34.15 -27.48 15.13
CA ASP A 316 34.68 -26.57 16.14
C ASP A 316 33.73 -25.38 16.29
N PHE A 317 33.73 -24.78 17.48
CA PHE A 317 32.79 -23.72 17.85
C PHE A 317 33.53 -22.55 18.51
N ALA A 318 33.02 -21.34 18.31
CA ALA A 318 33.39 -20.19 19.13
C ALA A 318 32.13 -19.42 19.50
N ALA A 319 32.27 -18.60 20.55
CA ALA A 319 31.20 -17.75 21.04
C ALA A 319 31.65 -16.29 21.07
N ALA A 320 30.68 -15.40 20.87
CA ALA A 320 30.77 -13.98 21.16
C ALA A 320 29.61 -13.60 22.06
N HIS A 321 29.86 -12.74 23.05
CA HIS A 321 28.83 -12.14 23.89
C HIS A 321 28.93 -10.62 23.77
N MET A 322 27.80 -9.95 23.57
CA MET A 322 27.74 -8.50 23.50
C MET A 322 27.02 -7.93 24.72
N PHE A 323 27.65 -6.96 25.38
CA PHE A 323 27.04 -6.25 26.49
C PHE A 323 25.95 -5.31 25.97
N THR A 324 24.72 -5.45 26.44
CA THR A 324 23.58 -4.59 26.06
C THR A 324 23.48 -3.28 26.85
N HIS A 325 24.16 -3.20 27.99
CA HIS A 325 24.20 -2.07 28.90
C HIS A 325 25.58 -2.01 29.57
N SER A 326 25.88 -0.93 30.29
CA SER A 326 27.17 -0.81 30.98
C SER A 326 27.17 -1.66 32.26
N MET A 327 27.94 -2.75 32.29
CA MET A 327 28.07 -3.64 33.46
C MET A 327 29.48 -4.23 33.54
N ASN A 328 29.94 -4.57 34.75
CA ASN A 328 31.23 -5.24 34.98
C ASN A 328 32.44 -4.54 34.32
N GLY A 329 32.40 -3.22 34.15
CA GLY A 329 33.46 -2.43 33.51
C GLY A 329 33.41 -2.38 31.98
N HIS A 330 32.43 -3.04 31.35
CA HIS A 330 32.19 -3.02 29.92
C HIS A 330 31.07 -2.03 29.57
N LYS A 331 31.18 -1.36 28.43
CA LYS A 331 30.13 -0.47 27.90
C LYS A 331 29.17 -1.23 27.00
N ALA A 332 27.96 -0.70 26.82
CA ALA A 332 27.03 -1.20 25.81
C ALA A 332 27.71 -1.31 24.42
N GLY A 333 27.47 -2.42 23.72
CA GLY A 333 28.10 -2.77 22.44
C GLY A 333 29.50 -3.36 22.53
N THR A 334 30.12 -3.44 23.71
CA THR A 334 31.38 -4.16 23.88
C THR A 334 31.15 -5.65 23.60
N ILE A 335 32.07 -6.29 22.88
CA ILE A 335 32.00 -7.73 22.58
C ILE A 335 33.15 -8.45 23.29
N GLU A 336 32.82 -9.50 24.03
CA GLU A 336 33.78 -10.46 24.57
C GLU A 336 33.71 -11.79 23.81
N TYR A 337 34.83 -12.52 23.79
CA TYR A 337 34.99 -13.78 23.07
C TYR A 337 35.40 -14.86 24.07
N PRO A 338 34.43 -15.45 24.79
CA PRO A 338 34.76 -16.42 25.81
C PRO A 338 35.34 -17.70 25.18
N THR A 339 36.21 -18.38 25.93
CA THR A 339 36.72 -19.68 25.51
C THR A 339 35.61 -20.70 25.57
N VAL A 340 35.48 -21.51 24.51
CA VAL A 340 34.46 -22.54 24.40
C VAL A 340 35.00 -23.89 24.84
N ASP A 341 34.28 -24.54 25.76
CA ASP A 341 34.41 -25.95 26.06
C ASP A 341 33.30 -26.77 25.37
N LYS A 342 33.66 -27.90 24.77
CA LYS A 342 32.74 -28.77 24.01
C LYS A 342 32.35 -29.97 24.84
N ALA A 343 31.28 -29.81 25.62
CA ALA A 343 30.79 -30.83 26.52
C ALA A 343 29.85 -31.85 25.83
N GLU A 344 29.50 -32.92 26.54
CA GLU A 344 28.50 -33.89 26.08
C GLU A 344 27.13 -33.24 25.84
N ASP A 345 26.75 -32.29 26.69
CA ASP A 345 25.42 -31.67 26.72
C ASP A 345 25.34 -30.36 25.93
N GLY A 346 26.46 -29.83 25.45
CA GLY A 346 26.47 -28.64 24.61
C GLY A 346 27.80 -27.88 24.59
N ILE A 347 27.69 -26.64 24.16
CA ILE A 347 28.76 -25.64 24.06
C ILE A 347 28.75 -24.84 25.36
N ARG A 348 29.81 -24.99 26.16
CA ARG A 348 29.96 -24.32 27.46
C ARG A 348 30.93 -23.17 27.39
N PHE A 349 30.61 -22.09 28.08
CA PHE A 349 31.49 -20.94 28.22
C PHE A 349 31.04 -20.06 29.39
N THR A 350 31.93 -19.21 29.89
CA THR A 350 31.63 -18.25 30.96
C THR A 350 31.47 -16.85 30.37
N VAL A 351 30.40 -16.16 30.74
CA VAL A 351 30.07 -14.81 30.29
C VAL A 351 29.83 -13.88 31.47
N ASN A 352 30.12 -12.59 31.29
CA ASN A 352 29.92 -11.55 32.32
C ASN A 352 28.64 -10.73 32.12
N GLY A 353 27.78 -11.22 31.23
CA GLY A 353 26.42 -10.79 30.92
C GLY A 353 25.73 -11.94 30.17
N LEU A 354 24.54 -11.75 29.61
CA LEU A 354 23.79 -12.87 29.01
C LEU A 354 23.32 -12.65 27.59
N SER A 355 22.80 -11.47 27.26
CA SER A 355 22.19 -11.25 25.95
C SER A 355 22.80 -10.07 25.22
N PRO A 356 23.06 -10.19 23.90
CA PRO A 356 22.98 -11.42 23.10
C PRO A 356 24.26 -12.27 23.15
N ILE A 357 24.12 -13.59 22.95
CA ILE A 357 25.22 -14.53 22.72
C ILE A 357 25.13 -15.09 21.31
N MET A 358 26.23 -15.04 20.56
CA MET A 358 26.37 -15.68 19.26
C MET A 358 27.27 -16.90 19.38
N VAL A 359 26.86 -18.00 18.76
CA VAL A 359 27.68 -19.20 18.52
C VAL A 359 27.97 -19.29 17.03
N ALA A 360 29.22 -19.52 16.66
CA ALA A 360 29.59 -19.91 15.30
C ALA A 360 30.21 -21.30 15.26
N TRP A 361 30.16 -21.93 14.09
CA TRP A 361 30.75 -23.24 13.87
C TRP A 361 31.45 -23.39 12.52
N GLN A 362 32.48 -24.22 12.50
CA GLN A 362 33.16 -24.65 11.28
C GLN A 362 33.40 -26.15 11.32
N GLU A 363 33.23 -26.82 10.18
CA GLU A 363 33.61 -28.22 10.05
C GLU A 363 35.12 -28.37 10.30
N LYS A 364 35.48 -29.36 11.12
CA LYS A 364 36.88 -29.70 11.32
C LYS A 364 37.47 -30.15 9.99
N PRO A 365 38.75 -29.83 9.71
CA PRO A 365 39.43 -30.40 8.56
C PRO A 365 39.32 -31.92 8.62
N GLN A 366 38.74 -32.54 7.59
CA GLN A 366 38.79 -33.99 7.46
C GLN A 366 40.26 -34.36 7.41
N GLY A 367 40.74 -35.11 8.40
CA GLY A 367 42.13 -35.55 8.46
C GLY A 367 42.46 -36.30 7.17
N GLY A 368 43.17 -35.64 6.26
CA GLY A 368 43.80 -36.29 5.13
C GLY A 368 44.83 -37.26 5.68
N GLY A 369 44.47 -38.54 5.73
CA GLY A 369 45.42 -39.62 5.94
C GLY A 369 46.48 -39.53 4.85
N ASN A 370 47.63 -38.94 5.20
CA ASN A 370 48.79 -38.91 4.34
C ASN A 370 49.46 -40.29 4.38
N THR A 371 48.92 -41.26 3.64
CA THR A 371 49.74 -42.38 3.16
C THR A 371 50.34 -41.94 1.84
N GLY A 372 51.61 -41.54 1.87
CA GLY A 372 52.38 -41.27 0.67
C GLY A 372 52.41 -42.49 -0.24
N ASN A 373 51.71 -42.40 -1.37
CA ASN A 373 52.17 -42.93 -2.65
C ASN A 373 51.30 -42.35 -3.79
N LYS A 374 51.96 -41.88 -4.84
CA LYS A 374 51.39 -41.45 -6.13
C LYS A 374 52.10 -42.26 -7.23
N PRO A 375 51.53 -42.53 -8.43
CA PRO A 375 50.14 -42.49 -8.89
C PRO A 375 49.65 -43.82 -9.53
N ALA A 376 48.34 -44.00 -9.65
CA ALA A 376 47.75 -44.60 -10.86
C ALA A 376 46.29 -44.16 -11.00
N ALA A 377 45.96 -43.58 -12.15
CA ALA A 377 44.59 -43.41 -12.65
C ALA A 377 44.33 -44.48 -13.72
N PRO A 378 43.10 -44.65 -14.24
CA PRO A 378 41.77 -44.48 -13.65
C PRO A 378 40.98 -45.81 -13.74
N ASN A 379 39.82 -45.91 -13.10
CA ASN A 379 38.69 -46.59 -13.77
C ASN A 379 37.34 -46.12 -13.22
N LYS A 380 36.47 -45.80 -14.18
CA LYS A 380 35.05 -45.53 -14.00
C LYS A 380 34.37 -46.78 -13.46
N GLU A 381 33.50 -46.61 -12.48
CA GLU A 381 32.24 -47.35 -12.47
C GLU A 381 31.16 -46.57 -11.72
N GLU A 382 30.02 -46.55 -12.36
CA GLU A 382 28.82 -45.77 -12.08
C GLU A 382 27.87 -46.67 -11.29
N GLN A 383 27.44 -46.29 -10.09
CA GLN A 383 26.23 -46.88 -9.49
C GLN A 383 25.35 -45.83 -8.82
N LYS A 384 24.09 -45.86 -9.27
CA LYS A 384 22.92 -45.08 -8.86
C LYS A 384 22.40 -45.45 -7.47
N SER A 385 21.54 -44.54 -6.97
CA SER A 385 20.51 -44.68 -5.92
C SER A 385 20.99 -44.26 -4.52
N ALA A 386 20.23 -43.55 -3.68
CA ALA A 386 18.79 -43.37 -3.62
C ALA A 386 18.42 -42.01 -2.99
N ASN A 387 17.24 -41.55 -3.40
CA ASN A 387 16.50 -40.38 -2.93
C ASN A 387 16.13 -40.50 -1.44
N THR A 388 16.44 -39.49 -0.62
CA THR A 388 15.73 -39.23 0.65
C THR A 388 15.53 -37.73 0.82
N LYS A 389 14.26 -37.33 0.96
CA LYS A 389 13.79 -35.95 1.12
C LYS A 389 14.54 -35.22 2.24
N ALA A 390 15.14 -34.08 1.90
CA ALA A 390 15.57 -33.07 2.86
C ALA A 390 14.36 -32.24 3.31
N ALA A 391 14.24 -32.00 4.62
CA ALA A 391 13.32 -31.04 5.21
C ALA A 391 13.76 -29.59 4.86
N PRO A 392 12.82 -28.64 4.73
CA PRO A 392 13.14 -27.30 4.21
C PRO A 392 13.90 -26.46 5.24
N LYS A 393 14.84 -25.67 4.72
CA LYS A 393 15.60 -24.66 5.43
C LYS A 393 14.74 -23.40 5.58
N THR A 394 14.65 -22.85 6.78
CA THR A 394 14.09 -21.53 7.04
C THR A 394 15.11 -20.47 6.68
N GLY A 395 14.73 -19.56 5.78
CA GLY A 395 15.52 -18.37 5.42
C GLY A 395 15.48 -18.07 3.94
N ASP A 396 14.30 -17.73 3.40
CA ASP A 396 14.21 -16.98 2.15
C ASP A 396 13.38 -15.72 2.39
N LEU A 397 14.09 -14.58 2.38
CA LEU A 397 13.52 -13.28 2.13
C LEU A 397 12.92 -13.31 0.72
N ALA A 398 11.60 -13.11 0.62
CA ALA A 398 10.93 -13.05 -0.68
C ALA A 398 11.41 -11.82 -1.46
N ASP A 399 12.22 -12.08 -2.48
CA ASP A 399 12.57 -11.17 -3.56
C ASP A 399 11.33 -11.00 -4.47
N THR A 400 10.75 -9.79 -4.51
CA THR A 400 9.69 -9.44 -5.46
C THR A 400 10.29 -9.17 -6.83
N GLY A 401 10.62 -10.24 -7.56
CA GLY A 401 10.95 -10.23 -8.98
C GLY A 401 9.67 -10.33 -9.83
N MET A 402 9.21 -9.19 -10.35
CA MET A 402 8.10 -9.07 -11.29
C MET A 402 8.48 -9.71 -12.64
N LEU A 403 7.84 -10.85 -12.98
CA LEU A 403 8.01 -11.54 -14.26
C LEU A 403 7.32 -10.74 -15.38
N LEU A 404 8.10 -10.09 -16.23
CA LEU A 404 7.64 -9.39 -17.43
C LEU A 404 7.31 -10.42 -18.53
N LEU A 405 6.02 -10.59 -18.83
CA LEU A 405 5.54 -11.28 -20.02
C LEU A 405 5.76 -10.36 -21.24
N CYS A 406 6.73 -10.73 -22.10
CA CYS A 406 6.89 -10.13 -23.42
C CYS A 406 5.69 -10.51 -24.31
N LEU A 407 4.79 -9.55 -24.54
CA LEU A 407 3.90 -9.53 -25.69
C LEU A 407 4.16 -8.24 -26.47
N THR A 408 4.51 -8.42 -27.74
CA THR A 408 4.84 -7.39 -28.72
C THR A 408 3.64 -6.50 -29.03
N ALA A 409 3.79 -5.18 -28.87
CA ALA A 409 3.01 -4.19 -29.61
C ALA A 409 3.80 -2.89 -29.75
N SER A 410 3.68 -2.31 -30.93
CA SER A 410 4.45 -1.24 -31.55
C SER A 410 4.10 0.18 -31.11
N MET A 411 5.10 1.06 -31.22
CA MET A 411 5.04 2.52 -31.49
C MET A 411 4.52 3.49 -30.40
N GLY A 412 5.30 4.55 -30.17
CA GLY A 412 4.80 5.84 -29.69
C GLY A 412 5.73 6.58 -28.72
N MET A 413 6.65 7.40 -29.24
CA MET A 413 7.33 8.43 -28.45
C MET A 413 6.32 9.42 -27.88
N MET A 414 6.42 9.77 -26.59
CA MET A 414 6.15 11.14 -26.16
C MET A 414 6.81 11.45 -24.82
N GLY A 415 7.68 12.45 -24.82
CA GLY A 415 8.39 12.92 -23.63
C GLY A 415 7.46 13.65 -22.66
N CYS A 416 7.72 13.48 -21.37
CA CYS A 416 7.04 14.22 -20.32
C CYS A 416 8.05 15.04 -19.52
N VAL A 417 7.85 16.36 -19.57
CA VAL A 417 8.58 17.41 -18.87
C VAL A 417 8.24 17.37 -17.38
N LEU A 418 9.24 17.29 -16.51
CA LEU A 418 9.09 17.46 -15.06
C LEU A 418 9.01 18.95 -14.70
N VAL A 419 7.83 19.42 -14.29
CA VAL A 419 7.65 20.72 -13.65
C VAL A 419 7.53 20.51 -12.13
N TYR A 420 8.55 20.93 -11.40
CA TYR A 420 8.58 20.95 -9.94
C TYR A 420 7.85 22.21 -9.43
N ARG A 421 6.76 22.05 -8.67
CA ARG A 421 6.06 23.18 -8.02
C ARG A 421 6.18 23.08 -6.49
N LYS A 422 6.91 24.04 -5.93
CA LYS A 422 7.23 24.21 -4.50
C LYS A 422 5.98 24.61 -3.71
N LYS A 423 5.57 23.82 -2.71
CA LYS A 423 4.52 24.20 -1.74
C LYS A 423 5.03 25.34 -0.84
N ARG A 424 4.23 26.40 -0.70
CA ARG A 424 4.32 27.37 0.42
C ARG A 424 3.28 26.96 1.46
N SER A 425 3.72 26.83 2.71
CA SER A 425 2.83 26.69 3.86
C SER A 425 2.03 27.98 4.08
N PHE A 426 0.77 27.81 4.48
CA PHE A 426 0.02 28.80 5.23
C PHE A 426 0.31 28.65 6.72
#